data_AF-A0A374CBB0-F1
#
_entry.id   AF-A0A374CBB0-F1
#
_cell.length_a   1.000
_cell.length_b   1.000
_cell.length_c   1.000
_cell.angle_alpha   90.00
_cell.angle_beta   90.00
_cell.angle_gamma   90.00
#
_symmetry.space_group_name_H-M   'P 1'
#
loop_
_entity.id
_entity.type
_entity.pdbx_description
1 polymer ?
#
loop_
_entity_poly.entity_id
_entity_poly.type
_entity_poly.pdbx_seq_one_letter_code
_entity_poly.pdbx_strand_id
1 'polypeptide(L)'
;MLIISNKNKKSIVFVTYAKQKEYLCEKFYSYETKNIRKTRVFQSYRTHVWTWNDDASLNLYLQYGGLPQLRSLGLENTDLVEDYLDNVYNTIVLRDIIERENIRNIPLLRTLLKFVSDNIGKQFSATSIVKFLKSQNTETSAKMILTYLEYLSNAFIIDRVNRYDIHGKRLFELGDKFYFEDLGIRNHIIGGNRRFDIEKVMENAVYIHLCRMGYKVYVGQMYKAEIDFVAEKADSVAYVQVTYLLASEETVEREFGNLKLIKDSHPKYVISMDRLYSQTNIDGIKHIHLRDFLKMTTLV
;
A
#
# COMPACT_ATOMS: atom_id res chain seq x y z
N MET A 1 22.63 15.67 -15.14
CA MET A 1 23.74 15.52 -14.17
C MET A 1 24.19 16.90 -13.72
N LEU A 2 23.99 17.28 -12.46
CA LEU A 2 24.61 18.48 -11.90
C LEU A 2 25.05 18.16 -10.47
N ILE A 3 26.37 18.00 -10.31
CA ILE A 3 27.04 17.73 -9.03
C ILE A 3 27.25 19.09 -8.37
N ILE A 4 26.57 19.38 -7.27
CA ILE A 4 26.96 20.49 -6.39
C ILE A 4 27.82 19.89 -5.28
N SER A 5 29.14 19.97 -5.48
CA SER A 5 30.15 19.62 -4.49
C SER A 5 30.24 20.76 -3.46
N ASN A 6 29.88 20.50 -2.21
CA ASN A 6 30.18 21.40 -1.11
C ASN A 6 31.57 21.05 -0.56
N LYS A 7 32.52 21.99 -0.69
CA LYS A 7 33.97 21.74 -0.58
C LYS A 7 34.47 21.22 0.79
N ASN A 8 33.65 21.12 1.83
CA ASN A 8 34.12 20.80 3.18
C ASN A 8 33.47 19.61 3.91
N LYS A 9 32.58 18.80 3.29
CA LYS A 9 32.10 17.55 3.91
C LYS A 9 31.87 16.47 2.85
N LYS A 10 32.52 15.30 3.02
CA LYS A 10 32.29 14.07 2.24
C LYS A 10 30.89 13.52 2.55
N SER A 11 29.86 14.08 1.93
CA SER A 11 28.48 13.60 2.09
C SER A 11 27.79 13.61 0.73
N ILE A 12 27.54 12.41 0.19
CA ILE A 12 26.72 12.20 -1.00
C ILE A 12 25.27 12.14 -0.52
N VAL A 13 24.50 13.19 -0.80
CA VAL A 13 23.06 13.25 -0.55
C VAL A 13 22.36 12.65 -1.77
N PHE A 14 21.69 11.51 -1.60
CA PHE A 14 20.83 10.94 -2.64
C PHE A 14 19.53 11.74 -2.70
N VAL A 15 19.50 12.74 -3.58
CA VAL A 15 18.25 13.38 -4.04
C VAL A 15 17.75 12.54 -5.21
N THR A 16 16.82 11.63 -4.96
CA THR A 16 16.11 10.92 -6.04
C THR A 16 15.15 11.90 -6.71
N TYR A 17 15.61 12.37 -7.87
CA TYR A 17 15.00 13.27 -8.82
C TYR A 17 14.71 14.67 -8.27
N ALA A 18 15.26 15.69 -8.92
CA ALA A 18 14.84 17.08 -8.84
C ALA A 18 15.57 17.77 -9.99
N LYS A 19 15.09 17.54 -11.22
CA LYS A 19 15.38 18.38 -12.38
C LYS A 19 14.35 18.20 -13.49
N GLN A 20 13.09 18.28 -13.06
CA GLN A 20 11.83 18.55 -13.76
C GLN A 20 10.79 18.17 -12.69
N LYS A 21 10.62 19.00 -11.66
CA LYS A 21 9.91 18.61 -10.43
C LYS A 21 9.03 19.76 -9.91
N GLU A 22 7.87 19.90 -10.51
CA GLU A 22 6.61 19.86 -9.77
C GLU A 22 5.99 18.48 -10.11
N TYR A 23 5.03 17.96 -9.34
CA TYR A 23 4.31 16.69 -9.63
C TYR A 23 4.99 15.37 -9.23
N LEU A 24 5.42 15.26 -7.97
CA LEU A 24 5.25 14.05 -7.17
C LEU A 24 4.85 14.51 -5.77
N CYS A 25 3.96 13.78 -5.11
CA CYS A 25 3.51 14.07 -3.75
C CYS A 25 4.73 14.41 -2.88
N GLU A 26 4.80 15.63 -2.34
CA GLU A 26 5.95 16.10 -1.56
C GLU A 26 6.10 15.26 -0.28
N LYS A 27 6.87 14.17 -0.34
CA LYS A 27 7.49 13.55 0.83
C LYS A 27 8.86 14.23 1.01
N PHE A 28 8.97 15.19 1.93
CA PHE A 28 10.28 15.66 2.39
C PHE A 28 10.87 14.64 3.36
N TYR A 29 11.93 13.95 2.95
CA TYR A 29 12.74 13.10 3.83
C TYR A 29 13.93 13.90 4.34
N SER A 30 13.97 14.23 5.64
CA SER A 30 15.17 14.73 6.30
C SER A 30 16.04 13.54 6.73
N TYR A 31 17.22 13.40 6.11
CA TYR A 31 18.25 12.47 6.57
C TYR A 31 19.13 13.16 7.60
N GLU A 32 18.82 13.03 8.89
CA GLU A 32 19.81 13.33 9.92
C GLU A 32 20.82 12.19 9.99
N THR A 33 22.01 12.45 9.46
CA THR A 33 23.14 11.53 9.48
C THR A 33 23.75 11.48 10.88
N LYS A 34 23.14 10.70 11.77
CA LYS A 34 23.79 10.09 12.93
C LYS A 34 22.87 8.99 13.48
N ASN A 35 23.25 7.74 13.19
CA ASN A 35 22.59 6.48 13.55
C ASN A 35 21.34 6.08 12.75
N ILE A 36 21.45 4.90 12.15
CA ILE A 36 20.51 4.25 11.25
C ILE A 36 19.21 3.94 12.01
N ARG A 37 18.18 4.76 11.77
CA ARG A 37 16.76 4.35 11.80
C ARG A 37 16.09 5.01 10.60
N LYS A 38 15.57 4.21 9.66
CA LYS A 38 14.75 4.68 8.52
C LYS A 38 13.45 5.27 9.09
N THR A 39 13.45 6.53 9.50
CA THR A 39 12.25 7.20 10.00
C THR A 39 11.53 7.84 8.82
N ARG A 40 10.34 7.34 8.47
CA ARG A 40 9.39 8.05 7.61
C ARG A 40 8.96 9.31 8.34
N VAL A 41 9.50 10.47 7.96
CA VAL A 41 8.94 11.75 8.41
C VAL A 41 7.75 12.06 7.53
N PHE A 42 6.56 11.67 7.98
CA PHE A 42 5.31 12.19 7.42
C PHE A 42 5.16 13.62 7.96
N GLN A 43 5.76 14.61 7.32
CA GLN A 43 5.29 15.97 7.51
C GLN A 43 3.88 16.05 6.95
N SER A 44 2.98 16.60 7.74
CA SER A 44 1.56 16.75 7.43
C SER A 44 1.36 17.74 6.28
N TYR A 45 1.63 17.32 5.06
CA TYR A 45 1.25 18.09 3.89
C TYR A 45 -0.24 17.84 3.67
N ARG A 46 -1.04 18.88 3.90
CA ARG A 46 -2.43 19.00 3.40
C ARG A 46 -2.38 18.91 1.88
N THR A 47 -2.16 17.72 1.37
CA THR A 47 -2.51 17.38 0.00
C THR A 47 -3.98 17.70 -0.11
N HIS A 48 -4.32 18.61 -1.01
CA HIS A 48 -5.70 18.88 -1.38
C HIS A 48 -6.26 17.54 -1.86
N VAL A 49 -6.90 16.86 -0.91
CA VAL A 49 -7.57 15.59 -1.05
C VAL A 49 -8.43 15.76 -2.28
N TRP A 50 -8.34 14.82 -3.23
CA TRP A 50 -9.48 14.57 -4.11
C TRP A 50 -10.70 14.65 -3.22
N THR A 51 -11.51 15.68 -3.39
CA THR A 51 -12.72 15.78 -2.58
C THR A 51 -13.59 14.66 -3.11
N TRP A 52 -13.50 13.47 -2.48
CA TRP A 52 -14.29 12.27 -2.78
C TRP A 52 -15.73 12.60 -2.40
N ASN A 53 -16.32 13.52 -3.14
CA ASN A 53 -17.59 14.17 -2.83
C ASN A 53 -18.75 13.22 -3.13
N ASP A 54 -18.51 12.26 -4.02
CA ASP A 54 -19.47 11.26 -4.46
C ASP A 54 -18.80 9.87 -4.59
N ASP A 55 -19.58 8.86 -4.94
CA ASP A 55 -19.04 7.50 -5.15
C ASP A 55 -18.35 7.37 -6.51
N ALA A 56 -18.66 8.24 -7.47
CA ALA A 56 -18.02 8.24 -8.78
C ALA A 56 -16.52 8.57 -8.67
N SER A 57 -16.20 9.63 -7.92
CA SER A 57 -14.83 10.04 -7.61
C SER A 57 -14.09 8.97 -6.81
N LEU A 58 -14.73 8.30 -5.84
CA LEU A 58 -14.13 7.13 -5.16
C LEU A 58 -13.82 6.01 -6.16
N ASN A 59 -14.73 5.68 -7.07
CA ASN A 59 -14.48 4.62 -8.05
C ASN A 59 -13.31 4.95 -9.00
N LEU A 60 -13.15 6.23 -9.34
CA LEU A 60 -12.00 6.73 -10.10
C LEU A 60 -10.70 6.63 -9.30
N TYR A 61 -10.71 6.93 -7.99
CA TYR A 61 -9.56 6.71 -7.11
C TYR A 61 -9.08 5.27 -7.14
N LEU A 62 -10.02 4.34 -6.94
CA LEU A 62 -9.74 2.93 -6.87
C LEU A 62 -9.30 2.39 -8.24
N GLN A 63 -9.44 3.17 -9.32
CA GLN A 63 -9.05 2.79 -10.69
C GLN A 63 -7.65 3.31 -10.98
N TYR A 64 -7.50 4.62 -10.89
CA TYR A 64 -6.37 5.35 -11.42
C TYR A 64 -5.38 5.76 -10.34
N GLY A 65 -5.71 5.53 -9.06
CA GLY A 65 -4.83 5.87 -7.94
C GLY A 65 -4.83 7.35 -7.61
N GLY A 66 -3.77 7.77 -6.94
CA GLY A 66 -3.64 9.09 -6.33
C GLY A 66 -2.46 9.91 -6.87
N LEU A 67 -1.85 9.51 -7.98
CA LEU A 67 -0.72 10.24 -8.57
C LEU A 67 -1.09 11.71 -8.87
N PRO A 68 -0.26 12.69 -8.49
CA PRO A 68 -0.65 14.11 -8.56
C PRO A 68 -1.03 14.61 -9.95
N GLN A 69 -0.33 14.15 -11.00
CA GLN A 69 -0.55 14.61 -12.37
C GLN A 69 -1.93 14.23 -12.92
N LEU A 70 -2.56 13.18 -12.37
CA LEU A 70 -3.92 12.77 -12.75
C LEU A 70 -4.94 13.88 -12.54
N ARG A 71 -4.71 14.76 -11.55
CA ARG A 71 -5.59 15.90 -11.29
C ARG A 71 -5.61 16.91 -12.44
N SER A 72 -4.46 17.17 -13.04
CA SER A 72 -4.33 18.12 -14.15
C SER A 72 -4.73 17.53 -15.50
N LEU A 73 -4.64 16.21 -15.66
CA LEU A 73 -5.00 15.52 -16.91
C LEU A 73 -6.51 15.43 -17.11
N GLY A 74 -7.28 15.36 -16.01
CA GLY A 74 -8.70 14.99 -16.05
C GLY A 74 -8.87 13.49 -16.24
N LEU A 75 -9.79 12.88 -15.50
CA LEU A 75 -10.00 11.43 -15.52
C LEU A 75 -11.06 10.95 -16.51
N GLU A 76 -11.63 11.88 -17.29
CA GLU A 76 -12.65 11.60 -18.30
C GLU A 76 -12.02 11.02 -19.58
N ASN A 77 -10.78 11.40 -19.89
CA ASN A 77 -10.03 10.86 -21.02
C ASN A 77 -9.18 9.68 -20.56
N THR A 78 -9.73 8.47 -20.68
CA THR A 78 -9.08 7.25 -20.23
C THR A 78 -7.76 6.97 -20.93
N ASP A 79 -7.63 7.33 -22.22
CA ASP A 79 -6.42 7.07 -23.00
C ASP A 79 -5.24 7.90 -22.47
N LEU A 80 -5.48 9.18 -22.19
CA LEU A 80 -4.45 10.06 -21.59
C LEU A 80 -4.03 9.59 -20.19
N VAL A 81 -4.97 9.05 -19.42
CA VAL A 81 -4.68 8.51 -18.09
C VAL A 81 -3.84 7.25 -18.18
N GLU A 82 -4.20 6.30 -19.06
CA GLU A 82 -3.43 5.07 -19.26
C GLU A 82 -2.03 5.36 -19.83
N ASP A 83 -1.91 6.29 -20.79
CA ASP A 83 -0.61 6.73 -21.32
C ASP A 83 0.26 7.35 -20.22
N TYR A 84 -0.32 8.14 -19.33
CA TYR A 84 0.40 8.69 -18.19
C TYR A 84 0.88 7.58 -17.23
N LEU A 85 0.01 6.62 -16.88
CA LEU A 85 0.35 5.52 -16.00
C LEU A 85 1.43 4.61 -16.61
N ASP A 86 1.36 4.33 -17.92
CA ASP A 86 2.39 3.58 -18.65
C ASP A 86 3.73 4.30 -18.62
N ASN A 87 3.72 5.62 -18.85
CA ASN A 87 4.93 6.43 -18.77
C ASN A 87 5.55 6.39 -17.36
N VAL A 88 4.75 6.56 -16.31
CA VAL A 88 5.24 6.46 -14.92
C VAL A 88 5.79 5.07 -14.63
N TYR A 89 5.11 4.01 -15.07
CA TYR A 89 5.58 2.65 -14.91
C TYR A 89 6.91 2.39 -15.64
N ASN A 90 7.01 2.73 -16.93
CA ASN A 90 8.22 2.47 -17.70
C ASN A 90 9.42 3.33 -17.26
N THR A 91 9.18 4.56 -16.80
CA THR A 91 10.25 5.46 -16.35
C THR A 91 10.61 5.26 -14.88
N ILE A 92 9.68 5.52 -13.96
CA ILE A 92 9.95 5.57 -12.52
C ILE A 92 10.06 4.16 -11.93
N VAL A 93 9.19 3.24 -12.35
CA VAL A 93 9.19 1.89 -11.77
C VAL A 93 10.30 1.05 -12.40
N LEU A 94 10.45 1.08 -13.72
CA LEU A 94 11.37 0.17 -14.36
C LEU A 94 12.73 0.79 -14.58
N ARG A 95 12.83 1.85 -15.39
CA ARG A 95 14.14 2.40 -15.77
C ARG A 95 14.96 2.82 -14.55
N ASP A 96 14.38 3.60 -13.64
CA ASP A 96 15.11 4.11 -12.47
C ASP A 96 15.60 3.00 -11.54
N ILE A 97 14.77 1.97 -11.29
CA ILE A 97 15.15 0.86 -10.42
C ILE A 97 16.21 -0.01 -11.10
N ILE A 98 16.05 -0.28 -12.40
CA ILE A 98 17.00 -1.09 -13.18
C ILE A 98 18.38 -0.43 -13.19
N GLU A 99 18.45 0.88 -13.46
CA GLU A 99 19.70 1.63 -13.49
C GLU A 99 20.33 1.73 -12.09
N ARG A 100 19.54 2.05 -11.05
CA ARG A 100 20.04 2.25 -9.68
C ARG A 100 20.57 0.96 -9.04
N GLU A 101 19.85 -0.14 -9.22
CA GLU A 101 20.17 -1.43 -8.58
C GLU A 101 20.97 -2.35 -9.52
N ASN A 102 21.31 -1.87 -10.72
CA ASN A 102 22.04 -2.60 -11.76
C ASN A 102 21.41 -3.97 -12.09
N ILE A 103 20.09 -3.97 -12.31
CA ILE A 103 19.30 -5.19 -12.51
C ILE A 103 19.61 -5.79 -13.89
N ARG A 104 20.19 -6.98 -13.89
CA ARG A 104 20.51 -7.73 -15.12
C ARG A 104 19.31 -8.45 -15.71
N ASN A 105 18.51 -9.10 -14.86
CA ASN A 105 17.35 -9.87 -15.32
C ASN A 105 16.07 -9.02 -15.21
N ILE A 106 15.88 -8.16 -16.20
CA ILE A 106 14.71 -7.28 -16.35
C ILE A 106 13.40 -8.09 -16.56
N PRO A 107 13.37 -9.15 -17.38
CA PRO A 107 12.17 -9.98 -17.52
C PRO A 107 11.68 -10.53 -16.19
N LEU A 108 12.58 -11.04 -15.34
CA LEU A 108 12.23 -11.51 -14.00
C LEU A 108 11.61 -10.41 -13.13
N LEU A 109 12.15 -9.20 -13.16
CA LEU A 109 11.60 -8.06 -12.41
C LEU A 109 10.16 -7.76 -12.85
N ARG A 110 9.91 -7.71 -14.17
CA ARG A 110 8.58 -7.47 -14.73
C ARG A 110 7.60 -8.56 -14.33
N THR A 111 7.99 -9.83 -14.43
CA THR A 111 7.12 -10.96 -14.03
C THR A 111 6.85 -10.95 -12.52
N LEU A 112 7.86 -10.62 -11.70
CA LEU A 112 7.68 -10.49 -10.26
C LEU A 112 6.73 -9.33 -9.91
N LEU A 113 6.89 -8.16 -10.52
CA LEU A 113 5.98 -7.04 -10.34
C LEU A 113 4.54 -7.42 -10.69
N LYS A 114 4.32 -8.10 -11.82
CA LYS A 114 2.99 -8.58 -12.21
C LYS A 114 2.42 -9.57 -11.19
N PHE A 115 3.23 -10.51 -10.70
CA PHE A 115 2.81 -11.47 -9.67
C PHE A 115 2.41 -10.78 -8.37
N VAL A 116 3.23 -9.85 -7.87
CA VAL A 116 2.97 -9.11 -6.63
C VAL A 116 1.73 -8.22 -6.77
N SER A 117 1.54 -7.60 -7.94
CA SER A 117 0.36 -6.78 -8.23
C SER A 117 -0.93 -7.59 -8.20
N ASP A 118 -0.92 -8.80 -8.77
CA ASP A 118 -2.08 -9.71 -8.77
C ASP A 118 -2.36 -10.30 -7.37
N ASN A 119 -1.32 -10.51 -6.57
CA ASN A 119 -1.39 -11.12 -5.24
C ASN A 119 -1.21 -10.11 -4.09
N ILE A 120 -1.55 -8.86 -4.35
CA ILE A 120 -1.54 -7.80 -3.34
C ILE A 120 -2.44 -8.18 -2.15
N GLY A 121 -2.00 -7.86 -0.93
CA GLY A 121 -2.75 -8.19 0.29
C GLY A 121 -2.79 -9.69 0.63
N LYS A 122 -2.08 -10.55 -0.11
CA LYS A 122 -1.95 -11.99 0.22
C LYS A 122 -0.63 -12.29 0.91
N GLN A 123 -0.63 -13.34 1.72
CA GLN A 123 0.57 -13.82 2.40
C GLN A 123 1.64 -14.23 1.38
N PHE A 124 2.83 -13.69 1.56
CA PHE A 124 3.96 -13.92 0.68
C PHE A 124 4.77 -15.16 1.07
N SER A 125 5.16 -15.95 0.08
CA SER A 125 6.15 -17.03 0.22
C SER A 125 7.11 -17.02 -0.97
N ALA A 126 8.39 -16.72 -0.72
CA ALA A 126 9.41 -16.71 -1.76
C ALA A 126 9.49 -18.08 -2.47
N THR A 127 9.31 -19.18 -1.73
CA THR A 127 9.30 -20.53 -2.29
C THR A 127 8.10 -20.76 -3.22
N SER A 128 6.92 -20.26 -2.85
CA SER A 128 5.71 -20.37 -3.69
C SER A 128 5.88 -19.57 -4.99
N ILE A 129 6.53 -18.41 -4.92
CA ILE A 129 6.82 -17.58 -6.10
C ILE A 129 7.83 -18.25 -7.01
N VAL A 130 8.91 -18.80 -6.46
CA VAL A 130 9.89 -19.55 -7.26
C VAL A 130 9.21 -20.70 -7.99
N LYS A 131 8.31 -21.44 -7.32
CA LYS A 131 7.53 -22.52 -7.97
C LYS A 131 6.62 -21.99 -9.08
N PHE A 132 5.90 -20.90 -8.81
CA PHE A 132 5.04 -20.25 -9.81
C PHE A 132 5.86 -19.79 -11.04
N LEU A 133 6.96 -19.08 -10.83
CA LEU A 133 7.81 -18.56 -11.91
C LEU A 133 8.47 -19.71 -12.71
N LYS A 134 8.87 -20.79 -12.05
CA LYS A 134 9.35 -22.00 -12.73
C LYS A 134 8.28 -22.60 -13.65
N SER A 135 7.01 -22.63 -13.23
CA SER A 135 5.91 -23.10 -14.10
C SER A 135 5.68 -22.20 -15.33
N GLN A 136 6.16 -20.95 -15.28
CA GLN A 136 6.15 -19.98 -16.38
C GLN A 136 7.49 -19.94 -17.13
N ASN A 137 8.30 -21.01 -17.04
CA ASN A 137 9.63 -21.12 -17.67
C ASN A 137 10.62 -20.00 -17.28
N THR A 138 10.44 -19.40 -16.10
CA THR A 138 11.36 -18.39 -15.56
C THR A 138 12.16 -18.98 -14.40
N GLU A 139 13.45 -19.24 -14.63
CA GLU A 139 14.34 -19.70 -13.58
C GLU A 139 14.76 -18.57 -12.63
N THR A 140 14.71 -18.85 -11.33
CA THR A 140 15.08 -17.89 -10.29
C THR A 140 15.33 -18.60 -8.95
N SER A 141 15.80 -17.84 -7.96
CA SER A 141 16.03 -18.30 -6.59
C SER A 141 15.24 -17.45 -5.60
N ALA A 142 14.91 -18.02 -4.43
CA ALA A 142 14.22 -17.29 -3.37
C ALA A 142 15.01 -16.03 -2.95
N LYS A 143 16.34 -16.12 -2.91
CA LYS A 143 17.22 -14.98 -2.63
C LYS A 143 17.03 -13.85 -3.63
N MET A 144 17.02 -14.17 -4.93
CA MET A 144 16.83 -13.16 -5.98
C MET A 144 15.45 -12.50 -5.91
N ILE A 145 14.40 -13.27 -5.60
CA ILE A 145 13.05 -12.73 -5.38
C ILE A 145 13.02 -11.75 -4.21
N LEU A 146 13.58 -12.14 -3.06
CA LEU A 146 13.63 -11.27 -1.87
C LEU A 146 14.42 -9.99 -2.15
N THR A 147 15.55 -10.08 -2.86
CA THR A 147 16.35 -8.91 -3.26
C THR A 147 15.56 -7.96 -4.17
N TYR A 148 14.84 -8.47 -5.18
CA TYR A 148 14.04 -7.61 -6.05
C TYR A 148 12.86 -6.96 -5.32
N LEU A 149 12.22 -7.65 -4.38
CA LEU A 149 11.18 -7.04 -3.55
C LEU A 149 11.73 -5.93 -2.65
N GLU A 150 12.94 -6.12 -2.12
CA GLU A 150 13.63 -5.08 -1.36
C GLU A 150 13.94 -3.85 -2.25
N TYR A 151 14.36 -4.06 -3.50
CA TYR A 151 14.55 -2.97 -4.47
C TYR A 151 13.26 -2.20 -4.74
N LEU A 152 12.16 -2.91 -4.97
CA LEU A 152 10.83 -2.32 -5.17
C LEU A 152 10.35 -1.56 -3.92
N SER A 153 10.66 -2.08 -2.73
CA SER A 153 10.32 -1.44 -1.45
C SER A 153 11.15 -0.17 -1.22
N ASN A 154 12.46 -0.22 -1.48
CA ASN A 154 13.34 0.94 -1.38
C ASN A 154 13.01 2.01 -2.44
N ALA A 155 12.38 1.62 -3.55
CA ALA A 155 11.88 2.53 -4.57
C ALA A 155 10.48 3.11 -4.27
N PHE A 156 9.84 2.74 -3.15
CA PHE A 156 8.47 3.16 -2.80
C PHE A 156 7.42 2.73 -3.84
N ILE A 157 7.61 1.58 -4.48
CA ILE A 157 6.60 1.00 -5.37
C ILE A 157 5.64 0.14 -4.56
N ILE A 158 6.21 -0.68 -3.68
CA ILE A 158 5.47 -1.55 -2.76
C ILE A 158 5.96 -1.33 -1.34
N ASP A 159 5.11 -1.64 -0.37
CA ASP A 159 5.45 -1.72 1.03
C ASP A 159 5.32 -3.15 1.53
N ARG A 160 6.37 -3.61 2.22
CA ARG A 160 6.37 -4.87 2.96
C ARG A 160 5.75 -4.63 4.33
N VAL A 161 4.67 -5.34 4.63
CA VAL A 161 3.94 -5.22 5.89
C VAL A 161 4.07 -6.50 6.68
N ASN A 162 4.66 -6.40 7.87
CA ASN A 162 4.88 -7.55 8.72
C ASN A 162 3.60 -8.01 9.40
N ARG A 163 3.56 -9.32 9.70
CA ARG A 163 2.51 -9.88 10.54
C ARG A 163 2.81 -9.68 12.02
N TYR A 164 1.77 -9.41 12.78
CA TYR A 164 1.81 -9.15 14.21
C TYR A 164 0.86 -10.09 14.96
N ASP A 165 1.42 -10.88 15.87
CA ASP A 165 0.67 -11.71 16.80
C ASP A 165 0.06 -10.81 17.88
N ILE A 166 -1.25 -10.56 17.81
CA ILE A 166 -1.96 -9.67 18.74
C ILE A 166 -1.96 -10.27 20.15
N HIS A 167 -2.10 -11.59 20.25
CA HIS A 167 -2.12 -12.29 21.54
C HIS A 167 -0.70 -12.37 22.15
N GLY A 168 0.27 -12.80 21.35
CA GLY A 168 1.67 -12.95 21.78
C GLY A 168 2.48 -11.65 21.80
N LYS A 169 1.92 -10.55 21.29
CA LYS A 169 2.55 -9.22 21.17
C LYS A 169 3.93 -9.26 20.51
N ARG A 170 4.05 -9.96 19.39
CA ARG A 170 5.31 -10.16 18.67
C ARG A 170 5.13 -10.13 17.16
N LEU A 171 6.19 -9.76 16.45
CA LEU A 171 6.21 -9.85 15.00
C LEU A 171 6.57 -11.27 14.56
N PHE A 172 5.95 -11.72 13.48
CA PHE A 172 6.38 -12.93 12.79
C PHE A 172 7.59 -12.63 11.91
N GLU A 173 8.45 -13.64 11.74
CA GLU A 173 9.61 -13.55 10.85
C GLU A 173 9.25 -13.76 9.36
N LEU A 174 8.10 -14.38 9.10
CA LEU A 174 7.67 -14.82 7.77
C LEU A 174 6.18 -14.55 7.51
N GLY A 175 5.80 -14.59 6.23
CA GLY A 175 4.42 -14.47 5.78
C GLY A 175 3.96 -13.02 5.64
N ASP A 176 4.88 -12.09 5.42
CA ASP A 176 4.54 -10.68 5.19
C ASP A 176 3.57 -10.51 4.02
N LYS A 177 2.80 -9.43 4.04
CA LYS A 177 2.00 -9.00 2.90
C LYS A 177 2.70 -7.85 2.20
N PHE A 178 2.38 -7.66 0.92
CA PHE A 178 2.84 -6.51 0.15
C PHE A 178 1.64 -5.69 -0.32
N TYR A 179 1.77 -4.37 -0.22
CA TYR A 179 0.79 -3.39 -0.70
C TYR A 179 1.47 -2.40 -1.64
N PHE A 180 0.74 -1.79 -2.56
CA PHE A 180 1.28 -0.76 -3.43
C PHE A 180 1.14 0.61 -2.78
N GLU A 181 2.09 1.50 -3.05
CA GLU A 181 2.00 2.90 -2.63
C GLU A 181 1.01 3.70 -3.51
N ASP A 182 0.69 3.20 -4.71
CA ASP A 182 -0.33 3.77 -5.60
C ASP A 182 -1.16 2.68 -6.32
N LEU A 183 -2.49 2.79 -6.23
CA LEU A 183 -3.43 1.83 -6.83
C LEU A 183 -3.42 1.88 -8.36
N GLY A 184 -3.20 3.06 -8.96
CA GLY A 184 -3.17 3.24 -10.41
C GLY A 184 -2.03 2.47 -11.03
N ILE A 185 -0.84 2.56 -10.43
CA ILE A 185 0.33 1.78 -10.87
C ILE A 185 0.07 0.27 -10.76
N ARG A 186 -0.49 -0.19 -9.63
CA ARG A 186 -0.86 -1.60 -9.46
C ARG A 186 -1.83 -2.05 -10.54
N ASN A 187 -2.89 -1.29 -10.77
CA ASN A 187 -3.97 -1.63 -11.69
C ASN A 187 -3.49 -1.62 -13.14
N HIS A 188 -2.65 -0.66 -13.50
CA HIS A 188 -2.02 -0.58 -14.81
C HIS A 188 -1.14 -1.81 -15.09
N ILE A 189 -0.34 -2.28 -14.12
CA ILE A 189 0.53 -3.46 -14.28
C ILE A 189 -0.24 -4.75 -14.58
N ILE A 190 -1.35 -5.00 -13.86
CA ILE A 190 -2.11 -6.24 -14.06
C ILE A 190 -2.98 -6.20 -15.30
N GLY A 191 -3.53 -5.02 -15.63
CA GLY A 191 -4.65 -4.89 -16.55
C GLY A 191 -5.89 -5.68 -16.09
N GLY A 192 -7.02 -5.48 -16.78
CA GLY A 192 -8.19 -6.36 -16.64
C GLY A 192 -9.33 -5.86 -15.74
N ASN A 193 -10.28 -6.75 -15.47
CA ASN A 193 -11.57 -6.40 -14.87
C ASN A 193 -11.49 -6.31 -13.34
N ARG A 194 -11.65 -5.09 -12.82
CA ARG A 194 -11.59 -4.76 -11.39
C ARG A 194 -12.67 -5.43 -10.54
N ARG A 195 -13.72 -5.98 -11.14
CA ARG A 195 -14.79 -6.68 -10.43
C ARG A 195 -14.26 -7.84 -9.57
N PHE A 196 -13.21 -8.53 -10.00
CA PHE A 196 -12.67 -9.69 -9.29
C PHE A 196 -11.61 -9.34 -8.23
N ASP A 197 -11.15 -8.09 -8.21
CA ASP A 197 -10.04 -7.62 -7.38
C ASP A 197 -10.44 -6.49 -6.42
N ILE A 198 -11.72 -6.14 -6.36
CA ILE A 198 -12.17 -4.96 -5.63
C ILE A 198 -11.82 -5.02 -4.13
N GLU A 199 -11.91 -6.20 -3.51
CA GLU A 199 -11.50 -6.40 -2.11
C GLU A 199 -10.02 -6.07 -1.90
N LYS A 200 -9.14 -6.58 -2.79
CA LYS A 200 -7.69 -6.32 -2.74
C LYS A 200 -7.37 -4.83 -2.90
N VAL A 201 -8.07 -4.17 -3.83
CA VAL A 201 -7.92 -2.73 -4.11
C VAL A 201 -8.40 -1.90 -2.92
N MET A 202 -9.52 -2.28 -2.30
CA MET A 202 -10.04 -1.62 -1.11
C MET A 202 -9.12 -1.80 0.09
N GLU A 203 -8.64 -3.01 0.35
CA GLU A 203 -7.68 -3.31 1.41
C GLU A 203 -6.42 -2.45 1.26
N ASN A 204 -5.88 -2.34 0.04
CA ASN A 204 -4.74 -1.46 -0.23
C ASN A 204 -5.09 0.04 -0.09
N ALA A 205 -6.28 0.48 -0.49
CA ALA A 205 -6.72 1.86 -0.28
C ALA A 205 -6.74 2.22 1.22
N VAL A 206 -7.27 1.32 2.05
CA VAL A 206 -7.28 1.45 3.50
C VAL A 206 -5.85 1.49 4.04
N TYR A 207 -4.97 0.58 3.61
CA TYR A 207 -3.56 0.58 3.97
C TYR A 207 -2.87 1.92 3.69
N ILE A 208 -3.00 2.44 2.46
CA ILE A 208 -2.40 3.72 2.06
C ILE A 208 -2.92 4.84 2.97
N HIS A 209 -4.23 4.85 3.26
CA HIS A 209 -4.83 5.88 4.08
C HIS A 209 -4.38 5.82 5.55
N LEU A 210 -4.26 4.62 6.15
CA LEU A 210 -3.68 4.43 7.48
C LEU A 210 -2.26 4.97 7.56
N CYS A 211 -1.41 4.64 6.58
CA CYS A 211 -0.06 5.18 6.48
C CYS A 211 -0.05 6.71 6.34
N ARG A 212 -0.96 7.30 5.55
CA ARG A 212 -1.10 8.76 5.39
C ARG A 212 -1.53 9.47 6.68
N MET A 213 -2.33 8.82 7.52
CA MET A 213 -2.66 9.32 8.86
C MET A 213 -1.49 9.19 9.86
N GLY A 214 -0.37 8.60 9.43
CA GLY A 214 0.86 8.46 10.22
C GLY A 214 0.86 7.24 11.14
N TYR A 215 0.01 6.24 10.90
CA TYR A 215 0.06 4.97 11.60
C TYR A 215 1.19 4.09 11.07
N LYS A 216 1.85 3.36 11.97
CA LYS A 216 2.59 2.16 11.63
C LYS A 216 1.59 1.01 11.52
N VAL A 217 1.59 0.34 10.39
CA VAL A 217 0.56 -0.66 10.06
C VAL A 217 1.19 -2.04 9.99
N TYR A 218 0.49 -3.03 10.56
CA TYR A 218 0.83 -4.45 10.50
C TYR A 218 -0.40 -5.25 10.10
N VAL A 219 -0.19 -6.50 9.68
CA VAL A 219 -1.27 -7.48 9.48
C VAL A 219 -1.44 -8.27 10.75
N GLY A 220 -2.62 -8.23 11.36
CA GLY A 220 -2.86 -8.86 12.65
C GLY A 220 -3.16 -10.34 12.57
N GLN A 221 -2.66 -11.11 13.53
CA GLN A 221 -3.06 -12.49 13.77
C GLN A 221 -3.61 -12.58 15.19
N MET A 222 -4.85 -13.06 15.32
CA MET A 222 -5.48 -13.38 16.59
C MET A 222 -5.88 -14.86 16.61
N TYR A 223 -5.07 -15.69 17.26
CA TYR A 223 -5.17 -17.15 17.19
C TYR A 223 -5.14 -17.67 15.73
N LYS A 224 -6.28 -18.12 15.19
CA LYS A 224 -6.44 -18.55 13.80
C LYS A 224 -7.05 -17.48 12.89
N ALA A 225 -7.61 -16.42 13.47
CA ALA A 225 -8.22 -15.32 12.73
C ALA A 225 -7.15 -14.32 12.28
N GLU A 226 -7.30 -13.83 11.04
CA GLU A 226 -6.52 -12.70 10.52
C GLU A 226 -7.33 -11.41 10.74
N ILE A 227 -6.64 -10.37 11.18
CA ILE A 227 -7.13 -9.00 11.23
C ILE A 227 -6.38 -8.23 10.15
N ASP A 228 -7.07 -7.65 9.19
CA ASP A 228 -6.41 -7.04 8.02
C ASP A 228 -5.34 -6.04 8.45
N PHE A 229 -5.67 -5.14 9.38
CA PHE A 229 -4.73 -4.16 9.90
C PHE A 229 -4.76 -3.96 11.41
N VAL A 230 -3.57 -3.92 11.99
CA VAL A 230 -3.26 -3.33 13.30
C VAL A 230 -2.55 -2.01 13.04
N ALA A 231 -3.19 -0.90 13.37
CA ALA A 231 -2.67 0.45 13.18
C ALA A 231 -2.18 1.02 14.51
N GLU A 232 -0.88 1.30 14.62
CA GLU A 232 -0.20 1.77 15.82
C GLU A 232 0.35 3.18 15.61
N LYS A 233 0.02 4.13 16.49
CA LYS A 233 0.56 5.49 16.48
C LYS A 233 0.76 5.97 17.92
N ALA A 234 2.02 6.15 18.31
CA ALA A 234 2.39 6.39 19.72
C ALA A 234 1.76 5.31 20.63
N ASP A 235 0.99 5.72 21.64
CA ASP A 235 0.30 4.80 22.56
C ASP A 235 -1.11 4.39 22.09
N SER A 236 -1.50 4.78 20.87
CA SER A 236 -2.80 4.45 20.30
C SER A 236 -2.69 3.26 19.34
N VAL A 237 -3.53 2.26 19.56
CA VAL A 237 -3.71 1.10 18.68
C VAL A 237 -5.15 1.09 18.19
N ALA A 238 -5.35 0.70 16.95
CA ALA A 238 -6.66 0.45 16.37
C ALA A 238 -6.63 -0.80 15.49
N TYR A 239 -7.76 -1.51 15.42
CA TYR A 239 -7.91 -2.70 14.60
C TYR A 239 -8.91 -2.44 13.49
N VAL A 240 -8.59 -2.88 12.28
CA VAL A 240 -9.40 -2.60 11.09
C VAL A 240 -9.57 -3.90 10.30
N GLN A 241 -10.82 -4.20 9.96
CA GLN A 241 -11.19 -5.16 8.91
C GLN A 241 -11.75 -4.43 7.70
N VAL A 242 -11.51 -4.97 6.52
CA VAL A 242 -11.95 -4.43 5.24
C VAL A 242 -12.73 -5.49 4.49
N THR A 243 -13.92 -5.15 4.01
CA THR A 243 -14.74 -6.04 3.21
C THR A 243 -15.46 -5.26 2.12
N TYR A 244 -15.68 -5.85 0.95
CA TYR A 244 -16.42 -5.14 -0.10
C TYR A 244 -17.89 -4.95 0.29
N LEU A 245 -18.59 -6.05 0.62
CA LEU A 245 -20.00 -6.06 0.98
C LEU A 245 -20.25 -7.05 2.13
N LEU A 246 -21.05 -6.64 3.11
CA LEU A 246 -21.60 -7.47 4.18
C LEU A 246 -22.86 -8.19 3.70
N ALA A 247 -22.71 -8.98 2.63
CA ALA A 247 -23.82 -9.57 1.89
C ALA A 247 -24.47 -10.78 2.57
N SER A 248 -23.85 -11.36 3.59
CA SER A 248 -24.35 -12.52 4.34
C SER A 248 -24.05 -12.42 5.82
N GLU A 249 -24.85 -13.11 6.65
CA GLU A 249 -24.60 -13.25 8.09
C GLU A 249 -23.22 -13.88 8.35
N GLU A 250 -22.80 -14.86 7.55
CA GLU A 250 -21.45 -15.45 7.63
C GLU A 250 -20.35 -14.39 7.44
N THR A 251 -20.52 -13.47 6.48
CA THR A 251 -19.54 -12.39 6.26
C THR A 251 -19.52 -11.44 7.45
N VAL A 252 -20.69 -11.08 7.99
CA VAL A 252 -20.80 -10.24 9.19
C VAL A 252 -20.13 -10.92 10.39
N GLU A 253 -20.44 -12.19 10.64
CA GLU A 253 -19.85 -12.96 11.73
C GLU A 253 -18.33 -13.09 11.59
N ARG A 254 -17.82 -13.29 10.37
CA ARG A 254 -16.38 -13.33 10.11
C ARG A 254 -15.72 -11.99 10.41
N GLU A 255 -16.20 -10.91 9.80
CA GLU A 255 -15.55 -9.60 9.93
C GLU A 255 -15.64 -9.03 11.36
N PHE A 256 -16.83 -9.05 11.94
CA PHE A 256 -17.03 -8.53 13.31
C PHE A 256 -16.54 -9.52 14.37
N GLY A 257 -16.77 -10.82 14.17
CA GLY A 257 -16.36 -11.86 15.12
C GLY A 257 -14.86 -11.95 15.30
N ASN A 258 -14.07 -11.79 14.22
CA ASN A 258 -12.61 -11.74 14.31
C ASN A 258 -12.14 -10.61 15.25
N LEU A 259 -12.76 -9.43 15.17
CA LEU A 259 -12.45 -8.28 16.02
C LEU A 259 -12.93 -8.47 17.48
N LYS A 260 -14.06 -9.17 17.70
CA LYS A 260 -14.58 -9.50 19.04
C LYS A 260 -13.65 -10.41 19.84
N LEU A 261 -12.77 -11.18 19.18
CA LEU A 261 -11.75 -12.00 19.85
C LEU A 261 -10.74 -11.14 20.64
N ILE A 262 -10.57 -9.87 20.25
CA ILE A 262 -9.63 -8.94 20.87
C ILE A 262 -10.31 -8.25 22.06
N LYS A 263 -9.93 -8.65 23.27
CA LYS A 263 -10.60 -8.24 24.53
C LYS A 263 -10.10 -6.90 25.13
N ASP A 264 -9.32 -6.13 24.38
CA ASP A 264 -8.88 -4.80 24.82
C ASP A 264 -9.93 -3.71 24.53
N SER A 265 -9.66 -2.50 25.04
CA SER A 265 -10.49 -1.30 24.82
C SER A 265 -10.06 -0.47 23.62
N HIS A 266 -9.13 -0.95 22.79
CA HIS A 266 -8.69 -0.21 21.61
C HIS A 266 -9.81 -0.20 20.56
N PRO A 267 -9.96 0.91 19.81
CA PRO A 267 -11.01 1.05 18.82
C PRO A 267 -10.89 0.02 17.69
N LYS A 268 -12.05 -0.45 17.25
CA LYS A 268 -12.22 -1.51 16.25
C LYS A 268 -13.12 -1.01 15.13
N TYR A 269 -12.73 -1.26 13.89
CA TYR A 269 -13.39 -0.75 12.70
C TYR A 269 -13.64 -1.87 11.69
N VAL A 270 -14.82 -1.86 11.09
CA VAL A 270 -15.11 -2.59 9.84
C VAL A 270 -15.33 -1.54 8.76
N ILE A 271 -14.62 -1.65 7.65
CA ILE A 271 -14.72 -0.73 6.51
C ILE A 271 -15.33 -1.48 5.33
N SER A 272 -16.44 -0.97 4.78
CA SER A 272 -17.06 -1.57 3.59
C SER A 272 -17.66 -0.57 2.60
N MET A 273 -18.18 -1.06 1.47
CA MET A 273 -18.99 -0.26 0.53
C MET A 273 -20.48 -0.21 0.90
N ASP A 274 -20.91 -0.85 1.99
CA ASP A 274 -22.30 -0.81 2.42
C ASP A 274 -22.65 0.51 3.06
N ARG A 275 -23.51 1.29 2.40
CA ARG A 275 -24.03 2.55 2.94
C ARG A 275 -25.16 2.36 3.94
N LEU A 276 -26.00 1.34 3.73
CA LEU A 276 -27.23 1.13 4.52
C LEU A 276 -26.94 0.87 6.01
N TYR A 277 -25.79 0.27 6.31
CA TYR A 277 -25.37 -0.06 7.67
C TYR A 277 -24.18 0.80 8.15
N SER A 278 -23.67 1.70 7.31
CA SER A 278 -22.55 2.58 7.68
C SER A 278 -22.91 3.48 8.87
N GLN A 279 -21.95 3.70 9.76
CA GLN A 279 -22.08 4.42 11.04
C GLN A 279 -22.84 3.67 12.14
N THR A 280 -23.10 2.37 11.95
CA THR A 280 -23.58 1.51 13.03
C THR A 280 -22.44 1.14 13.97
N ASN A 281 -22.81 0.88 15.23
CA ASN A 281 -21.92 0.36 16.24
C ASN A 281 -22.46 -1.00 16.68
N ILE A 282 -21.70 -2.06 16.39
CA ILE A 282 -22.04 -3.44 16.75
C ILE A 282 -21.04 -3.87 17.82
N ASP A 283 -21.50 -3.97 19.08
CA ASP A 283 -20.69 -4.41 20.22
C ASP A 283 -19.36 -3.62 20.41
N GLY A 284 -19.39 -2.31 20.15
CA GLY A 284 -18.21 -1.44 20.25
C GLY A 284 -17.37 -1.35 18.97
N ILE A 285 -17.74 -2.10 17.92
CA ILE A 285 -17.08 -2.09 16.61
C ILE A 285 -17.81 -1.10 15.70
N LYS A 286 -17.07 -0.10 15.18
CA LYS A 286 -17.62 0.93 14.29
C LYS A 286 -17.61 0.43 12.85
N HIS A 287 -18.77 0.40 12.20
CA HIS A 287 -18.86 0.16 10.76
C HIS A 287 -18.80 1.49 10.02
N ILE A 288 -17.88 1.64 9.07
CA ILE A 288 -17.66 2.88 8.33
C ILE A 288 -17.64 2.59 6.83
N HIS A 289 -18.36 3.41 6.06
CA HIS A 289 -18.26 3.34 4.60
C HIS A 289 -16.85 3.77 4.14
N LEU A 290 -16.25 3.08 3.17
CA LEU A 290 -14.88 3.34 2.70
C LEU A 290 -14.63 4.81 2.39
N ARG A 291 -15.56 5.47 1.71
CA ARG A 291 -15.42 6.90 1.38
C ARG A 291 -15.30 7.81 2.61
N ASP A 292 -16.05 7.49 3.66
CA ASP A 292 -16.06 8.29 4.89
C ASP A 292 -14.79 8.02 5.69
N PHE A 293 -14.34 6.75 5.71
CA PHE A 293 -13.02 6.39 6.24
C PHE A 293 -11.90 7.18 5.57
N LEU A 294 -11.89 7.27 4.24
CA LEU A 294 -10.86 7.99 3.47
C LEU A 294 -10.88 9.53 3.69
N LYS A 295 -11.87 10.06 4.41
CA LYS A 295 -11.95 11.46 4.85
C LYS A 295 -11.51 11.66 6.31
N MET A 296 -11.33 10.58 7.06
CA MET A 296 -10.85 10.65 8.44
C MET A 296 -9.42 11.18 8.50
N THR A 297 -9.08 11.78 9.64
CA THR A 297 -7.73 12.31 9.90
C THR A 297 -7.02 11.56 11.04
N THR A 298 -7.78 10.79 11.82
CA THR A 298 -7.31 9.94 12.90
C THR A 298 -8.32 8.81 13.16
N LEU A 299 -7.84 7.67 13.67
CA LEU A 299 -8.67 6.58 14.18
C LEU A 299 -8.96 6.67 15.68
N VAL A 300 -8.18 7.50 16.39
CA VAL A 300 -8.27 7.70 17.84
C VAL A 300 -8.40 9.18 18.13
#